data_AF-A0A521UUT0-F1
#
_entry.id   AF-A0A521UUT0-F1
#
_cell.length_a   1.000
_cell.length_b   1.000
_cell.length_c   1.000
_cell.angle_alpha   90.00
_cell.angle_beta   90.00
_cell.angle_gamma   90.00
#
_symmetry.space_group_name_H-M   'P 1'
#
loop_
_entity.id
_entity.type
_entity.pdbx_description
1 polymer ?
#
loop_
_entity_poly.entity_id
_entity_poly.type
_entity_poly.pdbx_seq_one_letter_code
_entity_poly.pdbx_strand_id
1 'polypeptide(L)'
;NNYRKKMRRGTILDQTPNNYYLNSGDRVIENDGETQMAYKQLLRMVSALPEEFKRPFWMAYKGYKYDEIAEQLNAPLGTIKSRIFFARRKLQKMYEDTARIRA
;
A
#
# COMPACT_ATOMS: atom_id res chain seq x y z
N ASN A 1 27.59 22.83 10.92
CA ASN A 1 26.13 22.65 10.74
C ASN A 1 25.88 21.45 9.82
N ASN A 2 25.47 20.33 10.42
CA ASN A 2 25.83 18.96 10.04
C ASN A 2 24.79 18.22 9.16
N TYR A 3 23.84 18.93 8.56
CA TYR A 3 22.71 18.31 7.86
C TYR A 3 23.06 17.69 6.49
N ARG A 4 24.08 18.23 5.79
CA ARG A 4 24.55 17.67 4.50
C ARG A 4 25.56 16.53 4.61
N LYS A 5 26.11 16.26 5.81
CA LYS A 5 27.18 15.26 6.00
C LYS A 5 26.67 13.86 6.35
N LYS A 6 25.35 13.65 6.42
CA LYS A 6 24.72 12.36 6.74
C LYS A 6 24.15 11.61 5.52
N MET A 7 24.30 12.16 4.31
CA MET A 7 23.84 11.55 3.05
C MET A 7 24.91 10.72 2.33
N ARG A 8 26.04 10.42 3.00
CA ARG A 8 27.19 9.76 2.36
C ARG A 8 27.83 8.65 3.19
N ARG A 9 27.04 7.89 3.95
CA ARG A 9 27.54 6.68 4.59
C ARG A 9 26.42 5.65 4.76
N GLY A 10 26.26 4.80 3.76
CA GLY A 10 25.26 3.75 3.77
C GLY A 10 25.12 3.07 2.42
N THR A 11 26.24 2.66 1.82
CA THR A 11 26.24 1.65 0.77
C THR A 11 25.60 0.39 1.34
N ILE A 12 24.35 0.14 0.98
CA ILE A 12 23.88 -1.21 0.71
C ILE A 12 23.18 -1.07 -0.63
N LEU A 13 23.89 -1.42 -1.70
CA LEU A 13 23.23 -1.80 -2.94
C LEU A 13 22.38 -3.02 -2.56
N ASP A 14 21.13 -2.77 -2.21
CA ASP A 14 20.17 -3.80 -1.87
C ASP A 14 19.81 -4.51 -3.18
N GLN A 15 20.64 -5.49 -3.54
CA GLN A 15 20.40 -6.41 -4.64
C GLN A 15 19.37 -7.48 -4.26
N THR A 16 18.47 -7.23 -3.29
CA THR A 16 17.32 -8.10 -3.13
C THR A 16 16.43 -7.95 -4.35
N PRO A 17 16.20 -9.02 -5.13
CA PRO A 17 15.20 -8.97 -6.18
C PRO A 17 13.89 -8.60 -5.49
N ASN A 18 13.30 -7.49 -5.92
CA ASN A 18 12.06 -6.91 -5.42
C ASN A 18 10.88 -7.79 -5.83
N ASN A 19 10.93 -9.05 -5.42
CA ASN A 19 10.11 -10.16 -5.91
C ASN A 19 9.15 -10.62 -4.81
N TYR A 20 8.53 -9.65 -4.12
CA TYR A 20 7.30 -9.92 -3.40
C TYR A 20 6.17 -9.92 -4.43
N TYR A 21 6.04 -11.08 -5.07
CA TYR A 21 4.94 -11.46 -5.94
C TYR A 21 3.65 -10.80 -5.47
N LEU A 22 3.16 -9.91 -6.32
CA LEU A 22 1.77 -9.52 -6.39
C LEU A 22 0.97 -10.81 -6.56
N ASN A 23 0.49 -11.38 -5.45
CA ASN A 23 -0.63 -12.31 -5.46
C ASN A 23 -1.90 -11.52 -5.81
N SER A 24 -1.91 -10.92 -7.00
CA SER A 24 -3.09 -10.38 -7.65
C SER A 24 -3.62 -11.46 -8.57
N GLY A 25 -4.69 -12.12 -8.13
CA GLY A 25 -5.53 -12.91 -9.01
C GLY A 25 -5.58 -14.39 -8.70
N ASP A 26 -6.06 -14.73 -7.50
CA ASP A 26 -6.95 -15.89 -7.46
C ASP A 26 -8.21 -15.49 -8.23
N ARG A 27 -8.47 -16.18 -9.33
CA ARG A 27 -9.57 -15.92 -10.26
C ARG A 27 -10.89 -16.30 -9.58
N VAL A 28 -11.50 -15.35 -8.87
CA VAL A 28 -12.89 -15.49 -8.44
C VAL A 28 -13.77 -15.04 -9.61
N ILE A 29 -14.49 -15.98 -10.20
CA ILE A 29 -15.55 -15.69 -11.18
C ILE A 29 -16.73 -15.15 -10.36
N GLU A 30 -16.75 -13.86 -10.06
CA GLU A 30 -17.85 -13.19 -9.36
C GLU A 30 -18.81 -12.51 -10.35
N ASN A 31 -20.09 -12.46 -9.99
CA ASN A 31 -21.12 -11.75 -10.72
C ASN A 31 -20.83 -10.22 -10.67
N ASP A 32 -20.94 -9.52 -11.80
CA ASP A 32 -20.66 -8.08 -11.93
C ASP A 32 -21.29 -7.21 -10.82
N GLY A 33 -22.48 -7.59 -10.32
CA GLY A 33 -23.14 -6.91 -9.21
C GLY A 33 -22.39 -7.01 -7.87
N GLU A 34 -21.86 -8.19 -7.54
CA GLU A 34 -21.07 -8.42 -6.33
C GLU A 34 -19.73 -7.69 -6.41
N THR A 35 -19.08 -7.73 -7.57
CA THR A 35 -17.83 -7.02 -7.82
C THR A 35 -17.97 -5.50 -7.66
N GLN A 36 -19.06 -4.90 -8.18
CA GLN A 36 -19.32 -3.47 -8.00
C GLN A 36 -19.56 -3.09 -6.54
N MET A 37 -20.24 -3.95 -5.77
CA MET A 37 -20.48 -3.71 -4.35
C MET A 37 -19.20 -3.87 -3.51
N ALA A 38 -18.40 -4.88 -3.78
CA ALA A 38 -17.09 -5.08 -3.15
C ALA A 38 -16.15 -3.90 -3.43
N TYR A 39 -16.11 -3.42 -4.69
CA TYR A 39 -15.32 -2.26 -5.07
C TYR A 39 -15.75 -0.98 -4.34
N LYS A 40 -17.05 -0.70 -4.26
CA LYS A 40 -17.59 0.44 -3.50
C LYS A 40 -17.21 0.38 -2.03
N GLN A 41 -17.20 -0.82 -1.44
CA GLN A 41 -16.79 -1.01 -0.04
C GLN A 41 -15.30 -0.79 0.15
N LEU A 42 -14.46 -1.31 -0.74
CA LEU A 42 -13.02 -1.07 -0.71
C LEU A 42 -12.73 0.44 -0.77
N LEU A 43 -13.38 1.17 -1.68
CA LEU A 43 -13.23 2.62 -1.80
C LEU A 43 -13.58 3.36 -0.49
N ARG A 44 -14.65 2.94 0.20
CA ARG A 44 -15.03 3.50 1.50
C ARG A 44 -14.02 3.18 2.60
N MET A 45 -13.45 1.97 2.63
CA MET A 45 -12.44 1.61 3.62
C MET A 45 -11.14 2.39 3.39
N VAL A 46 -10.74 2.54 2.12
CA VAL A 46 -9.54 3.32 1.74
C VAL A 46 -9.72 4.80 2.03
N SER A 47 -10.92 5.37 1.84
CA SER A 47 -11.18 6.78 2.16
C SER A 47 -11.13 7.08 3.67
N ALA A 48 -11.35 6.07 4.53
CA ALA A 48 -11.21 6.18 5.98
C ALA A 48 -9.76 6.08 6.47
N LEU A 49 -8.80 5.77 5.60
CA LEU A 49 -7.39 5.79 5.95
C LEU A 49 -6.86 7.23 6.03
N PRO A 50 -5.98 7.53 7.02
CA PRO A 50 -5.24 8.79 7.02
C PRO A 50 -4.48 9.01 5.70
N GLU A 51 -4.38 10.26 5.25
CA GLU A 51 -3.75 10.62 3.96
C GLU A 51 -2.33 10.07 3.80
N GLU A 52 -1.57 10.03 4.90
CA GLU A 52 -0.21 9.48 4.93
C GLU A 52 -0.12 8.01 4.53
N PHE A 53 -1.19 7.23 4.72
CA PHE A 53 -1.29 5.83 4.30
C PHE A 53 -2.04 5.71 2.97
N LYS A 54 -3.07 6.54 2.77
CA LYS A 54 -3.94 6.54 1.60
C LYS A 54 -3.18 6.83 0.31
N ARG A 55 -2.38 7.90 0.29
CA ARG A 55 -1.61 8.31 -0.89
C ARG A 55 -0.63 7.24 -1.39
N PRO A 56 0.31 6.73 -0.57
CA PRO A 56 1.25 5.72 -1.03
C PRO A 56 0.56 4.41 -1.40
N PHE A 57 -0.51 4.03 -0.69
CA PHE A 57 -1.33 2.87 -1.05
C PHE A 57 -1.93 3.00 -2.45
N TRP A 58 -2.56 4.14 -2.77
CA TRP A 58 -3.14 4.37 -4.10
C TRP A 58 -2.10 4.37 -5.22
N MET A 59 -0.94 4.97 -4.99
CA MET A 59 0.13 4.96 -5.98
C MET A 59 0.63 3.53 -6.22
N ALA A 60 0.84 2.75 -5.15
CA ALA A 60 1.20 1.34 -5.30
C ALA A 60 0.12 0.52 -6.01
N TYR A 61 -1.16 0.78 -5.72
CA TYR A 61 -2.30 0.14 -6.41
C TYR A 61 -2.35 0.48 -7.90
N LYS A 62 -1.96 1.71 -8.27
CA LYS A 62 -1.83 2.15 -9.68
C LYS A 62 -0.60 1.59 -10.39
N GLY A 63 0.27 0.84 -9.70
CA GLY A 63 1.44 0.20 -10.29
C GLY A 63 2.74 1.00 -10.19
N TYR A 64 2.76 2.12 -9.46
CA TYR A 64 4.01 2.85 -9.22
C TYR A 64 4.99 2.02 -8.40
N LYS A 65 6.28 2.08 -8.74
CA LYS A 65 7.35 1.45 -7.97
C LYS A 65 7.53 2.19 -6.64
N TYR A 66 7.95 1.48 -5.60
CA TYR A 66 8.11 2.09 -4.28
C TYR A 66 9.16 3.20 -4.26
N ASP A 67 10.18 3.12 -5.11
CA ASP A 67 11.19 4.17 -5.27
C ASP A 67 10.58 5.45 -5.88
N GLU A 68 9.72 5.32 -6.88
CA GLU A 68 8.99 6.44 -7.51
C GLU A 68 8.02 7.10 -6.51
N ILE A 69 7.35 6.29 -5.68
CA ILE A 69 6.47 6.78 -4.61
C ILE A 69 7.28 7.53 -3.54
N ALA A 70 8.45 7.02 -3.18
CA ALA A 70 9.35 7.63 -2.20
C ALA A 70 9.85 9.00 -2.66
N GLU A 71 10.23 9.10 -3.94
CA GLU A 71 10.63 10.36 -4.56
C GLU A 71 9.46 11.35 -4.63
N GLN A 72 8.30 10.93 -5.14
CA GLN A 72 7.15 11.81 -5.31
C GLN A 72 6.55 12.30 -3.98
N LEU A 73 6.61 11.48 -2.92
CA LEU A 73 6.14 11.85 -1.58
C LEU A 73 7.24 12.44 -0.69
N ASN A 74 8.46 12.60 -1.22
CA ASN A 74 9.65 13.08 -0.50
C ASN A 74 9.82 12.38 0.87
N ALA A 75 9.74 11.05 0.87
CA ALA A 75 9.82 10.22 2.07
C ALA A 75 10.77 9.03 1.84
N PRO A 76 11.47 8.54 2.88
CA PRO A 76 12.35 7.39 2.72
C PRO A 76 11.63 6.14 2.22
N LEU A 77 12.31 5.32 1.40
CA LEU A 77 11.75 4.06 0.88
C LEU A 77 11.21 3.15 2.00
N GLY A 78 11.92 3.05 3.12
CA GLY A 78 11.46 2.30 4.29
C GLY A 78 10.15 2.82 4.88
N THR A 79 9.93 4.14 4.85
CA THR A 79 8.68 4.79 5.28
C THR A 79 7.54 4.50 4.31
N ILE A 80 7.80 4.47 3.00
CA ILE A 80 6.79 4.08 2.01
C ILE A 80 6.39 2.61 2.18
N LYS A 81 7.38 1.72 2.32
CA LYS A 81 7.15 0.28 2.58
C LYS A 81 6.28 0.09 3.83
N SER A 82 6.62 0.74 4.94
CA SER A 82 5.85 0.62 6.18
C SER A 82 4.45 1.21 6.05
N ARG A 83 4.28 2.39 5.43
CA ARG A 83 2.97 3.02 5.21
C ARG A 83 2.04 2.14 4.39
N ILE A 84 2.53 1.55 3.29
CA ILE A 84 1.75 0.64 2.45
C ILE A 84 1.38 -0.63 3.22
N PHE A 85 2.31 -1.19 3.98
CA PHE A 85 2.07 -2.36 4.82
C PHE A 85 0.98 -2.09 5.87
N PHE A 86 1.07 -0.98 6.59
CA PHE A 86 0.06 -0.59 7.58
C PHE A 86 -1.30 -0.30 6.94
N ALA A 87 -1.33 0.34 5.76
CA ALA A 87 -2.56 0.54 4.99
C ALA A 87 -3.24 -0.80 4.70
N ARG A 88 -2.51 -1.78 4.16
CA ARG A 88 -3.03 -3.12 3.86
C ARG A 88 -3.57 -3.83 5.11
N ARG A 89 -2.81 -3.84 6.20
CA ARG A 89 -3.26 -4.46 7.47
C ARG A 89 -4.53 -3.80 8.02
N LYS A 90 -4.62 -2.47 7.94
CA LYS A 90 -5.80 -1.75 8.42
C LYS A 90 -7.02 -2.04 7.56
N LEU A 91 -6.87 -2.06 6.23
CA LEU A 91 -7.94 -2.44 5.31
C LEU A 91 -8.42 -3.87 5.54
N GLN A 92 -7.50 -4.82 5.70
CA GLN A 92 -7.83 -6.21 6.01
C GLN A 92 -8.66 -6.30 7.30
N LYS A 93 -8.22 -5.63 8.37
CA LYS A 93 -8.96 -5.62 9.63
C LYS A 93 -10.37 -5.03 9.47
N MET A 94 -10.50 -3.90 8.76
CA MET A 94 -11.80 -3.28 8.50
C MET A 94 -12.73 -4.18 7.68
N TYR A 95 -12.17 -4.93 6.74
CA TYR A 95 -12.90 -5.92 5.96
C TYR A 95 -13.38 -7.09 6.83
N GLU A 96 -12.50 -7.66 7.66
CA GLU A 96 -12.84 -8.73 8.61
C GLU A 96 -13.93 -8.29 9.61
N ASP A 97 -13.83 -7.09 10.17
CA ASP A 97 -14.84 -6.53 11.08
C ASP A 97 -16.20 -6.37 10.37
N THR A 98 -16.20 -5.90 9.12
CA THR A 98 -17.42 -5.76 8.32
C THR A 98 -18.02 -7.12 7.96
N ALA A 99 -17.19 -8.10 7.60
CA ALA A 99 -17.62 -9.45 7.29
C ALA A 99 -18.22 -10.14 8.52
N ARG A 100 -17.63 -9.94 9.70
CA ARG A 100 -18.17 -10.47 10.97
C ARG A 100 -19.56 -9.91 11.32
N ILE A 101 -19.85 -8.65 10.99
CA ILE A 101 -21.18 -8.04 11.22
C ILE A 101 -22.25 -8.63 10.29
N ARG A 102 -21.84 -9.14 9.12
CA ARG A 102 -22.75 -9.69 8.11
C ARG A 102 -22.99 -11.20 8.22
N ALA A 103 -22.17 -11.90 8.99
CA ALA A 103 -22.28 -13.33 9.27
C ALA A 103 -23.22 -13.56 10.47
#